data_AF-A0A6G2VGW6-F1
#
_entry.id   AF-A0A6G2VGW6-F1
#
_cell.length_a   1.000
_cell.length_b   1.000
_cell.length_c   1.000
_cell.angle_alpha   90.00
_cell.angle_beta   90.00
_cell.angle_gamma   90.00
#
_symmetry.space_group_name_H-M   'P 1'
#
loop_
_entity.id
_entity.type
_entity.pdbx_description
1 polymer ?
#
loop_
_entity_poly.entity_id
_entity_poly.type
_entity_poly.pdbx_seq_one_letter_code
_entity_poly.pdbx_strand_id
1 'polypeptide(L)' 'MNDDAPYPPDRTDDELARLDITVLLRDGLTAGPGPRRTALFGDGAAAAAVVLDRLGTEPRSVAFLA' A
#
# COMPACT_ATOMS: atom_id res chain seq x y z
N MET A 1 -25.13 14.23 15.08
CA MET A 1 -25.31 13.18 14.06
C MET A 1 -23.91 12.64 13.86
N ASN A 2 -23.57 11.56 14.58
CA ASN A 2 -22.20 11.03 14.61
C ASN A 2 -22.05 10.06 13.45
N ASP A 3 -21.09 10.33 12.57
CA ASP A 3 -20.70 9.44 11.48
C ASP A 3 -19.86 8.27 12.03
N ASP A 4 -20.53 7.28 12.63
CA ASP A 4 -20.00 5.93 12.90
C ASP A 4 -19.89 5.15 11.58
N ALA A 5 -19.18 5.69 10.59
CA ALA A 5 -18.70 4.88 9.48
C ALA A 5 -17.57 4.00 10.04
N PRO A 6 -17.63 2.66 9.96
CA PRO A 6 -16.52 1.83 10.42
C PRO A 6 -15.29 2.21 9.60
N TYR A 7 -14.30 2.81 10.25
CA TYR A 7 -12.96 2.94 9.69
C TYR A 7 -12.57 1.52 9.27
N PRO A 8 -12.15 1.28 8.00
CA PRO A 8 -11.68 -0.03 7.61
C PRO A 8 -10.60 -0.44 8.63
N PRO A 9 -10.67 -1.66 9.19
CA PRO A 9 -9.86 -2.03 10.35
C PRO A 9 -8.41 -1.64 10.10
N ASP A 10 -7.84 -0.86 11.03
CA ASP A 10 -6.45 -0.40 10.96
C ASP A 10 -5.57 -1.62 10.75
N ARG A 11 -5.03 -1.77 9.53
CA ARG A 11 -4.10 -2.86 9.24
C ARG A 11 -2.82 -2.60 9.99
N THR A 12 -2.38 -3.62 10.71
CA THR A 12 -1.07 -3.61 11.35
C THR A 12 0.04 -3.67 10.30
N ASP A 13 1.24 -3.21 10.67
CA ASP A 13 2.42 -3.34 9.82
C ASP A 13 2.68 -4.79 9.42
N ASP A 14 2.39 -5.76 10.29
CA ASP A 14 2.52 -7.19 9.98
C ASP A 14 1.53 -7.67 8.93
N GLU A 15 0.33 -7.11 8.90
CA GLU A 15 -0.66 -7.40 7.87
C GLU A 15 -0.29 -6.76 6.54
N LEU A 16 0.20 -5.51 6.58
CA LEU A 16 0.70 -4.81 5.40
C LEU A 16 1.89 -5.52 4.78
N ALA A 17 2.85 -5.98 5.58
CA ALA A 17 4.04 -6.71 5.12
C ALA A 17 3.70 -8.06 4.46
N ARG A 18 2.50 -8.61 4.69
CA ARG A 18 2.01 -9.86 4.06
C ARG A 18 1.25 -9.64 2.76
N LEU A 19 0.99 -8.39 2.36
CA LEU A 19 0.29 -8.12 1.10
C LEU A 19 1.13 -8.54 -0.11
N ASP A 20 0.45 -9.09 -1.11
CA ASP A 20 1.07 -9.39 -2.40
C ASP A 20 1.19 -8.10 -3.23
N ILE A 21 2.27 -7.37 -2.99
CA ILE A 21 2.59 -6.12 -3.70
C ILE A 21 2.68 -6.37 -5.21
N THR A 22 3.10 -7.56 -5.65
CA THR A 22 3.20 -7.91 -7.08
C THR A 22 1.83 -7.94 -7.74
N VAL A 23 0.84 -8.54 -7.07
CA VAL A 23 -0.55 -8.54 -7.53
C VAL A 23 -1.13 -7.13 -7.53
N LEU A 24 -0.90 -6.36 -6.46
CA LEU A 24 -1.37 -4.96 -6.39
C LEU A 24 -0.80 -4.10 -7.52
N LEU A 25 0.48 -4.25 -7.85
CA LEU A 25 1.10 -3.55 -8.97
C LEU A 25 0.48 -3.97 -10.30
N ARG A 26 0.34 -5.28 -10.54
CA ARG A 26 -0.25 -5.80 -11.79
C ARG A 26 -1.68 -5.29 -12.00
N ASP A 27 -2.50 -5.34 -10.95
CA ASP A 27 -3.93 -5.02 -11.04
C ASP A 27 -4.20 -3.52 -10.95
N GLY A 28 -3.35 -2.77 -10.25
CA GLY A 28 -3.55 -1.35 -9.98
C GLY A 28 -2.86 -0.40 -10.97
N LEU A 29 -1.72 -0.78 -11.56
CA LEU A 29 -0.96 0.11 -12.46
C LEU A 29 -1.69 0.38 -13.77
N THR A 30 -2.34 -0.64 -14.34
CA THR A 30 -3.09 -0.50 -15.60
C THR A 30 -4.58 -0.25 -15.38
N ALA A 31 -5.05 -0.21 -14.14
CA ALA A 31 -6.44 0.07 -13.83
C ALA A 31 -6.76 1.55 -14.03
N GLY A 32 -7.95 1.82 -14.58
CA GLY A 32 -8.54 3.15 -14.52
C GLY A 32 -8.84 3.60 -13.08
N PRO A 33 -9.33 4.83 -12.89
CA PRO A 33 -9.79 5.29 -11.57
C PRO A 33 -10.78 4.29 -10.96
N GLY A 34 -10.52 3.85 -9.73
CA GLY A 34 -11.37 2.88 -9.06
C GLY A 34 -10.66 2.08 -7.96
N PRO A 35 -11.36 1.10 -7.37
CA PRO A 35 -10.92 0.42 -6.15
C PRO A 35 -9.54 -0.25 -6.26
N ARG A 36 -9.21 -0.84 -7.41
CA ARG A 36 -7.90 -1.49 -7.64
C ARG A 36 -6.74 -0.49 -7.63
N ARG A 37 -6.94 0.66 -8.28
CA ARG A 37 -5.95 1.74 -8.29
C ARG A 37 -5.82 2.36 -6.90
N THR A 38 -6.92 2.57 -6.19
CA THR A 38 -6.91 3.04 -4.80
C THR A 38 -6.20 2.07 -3.87
N ALA A 39 -6.43 0.76 -4.00
CA ALA A 39 -5.77 -0.25 -3.18
C ALA A 39 -4.25 -0.26 -3.40
N LEU A 40 -3.77 -0.13 -4.65
CA LEU A 40 -2.34 -0.03 -4.93
C LEU A 40 -1.71 1.22 -4.29
N PHE A 41 -2.30 2.40 -4.49
CA PHE A 41 -1.71 3.65 -4.01
C PHE A 41 -2.00 3.95 -2.53
N GLY A 42 -2.92 3.23 -1.90
CA GLY A 42 -3.14 3.22 -0.45
C GLY A 42 -2.35 2.09 0.22
N ASP A 43 -3.02 0.96 0.42
CA ASP A 43 -2.45 -0.22 1.10
C ASP A 43 -1.13 -0.71 0.48
N GLY A 44 -1.03 -0.71 -0.85
CA GLY A 44 0.19 -1.15 -1.54
C GLY A 44 1.39 -0.23 -1.27
N ALA A 45 1.17 1.08 -1.23
CA ALA A 45 2.21 2.05 -0.88
C ALA A 45 2.64 1.91 0.59
N ALA A 46 1.66 1.75 1.50
CA ALA A 46 1.93 1.54 2.92
C ALA A 46 2.70 0.22 3.16
N ALA A 47 2.31 -0.87 2.50
CA ALA A 47 3.01 -2.16 2.55
C ALA A 47 4.44 -2.07 2.04
N ALA A 48 4.66 -1.40 0.91
CA ALA A 48 6.02 -1.19 0.40
C ALA A 48 6.88 -0.43 1.41
N ALA A 49 6.35 0.62 2.03
CA ALA A 49 7.07 1.38 3.06
C ALA A 49 7.45 0.50 4.26
N VAL A 50 6.52 -0.29 4.79
CA VAL A 50 6.78 -1.21 5.92
C VAL A 50 7.84 -2.26 5.55
N VAL A 51 7.78 -2.83 4.35
CA VAL A 51 8.77 -3.82 3.90
C VAL A 51 10.16 -3.18 3.79
N LEU A 52 10.26 -1.98 3.20
CA LEU A 52 11.52 -1.28 3.03
C LEU A 52 12.13 -0.88 4.39
N ASP A 53 11.31 -0.42 5.32
CA ASP A 53 11.73 -0.11 6.70
C ASP A 53 12.31 -1.35 7.40
N ARG A 54 11.62 -2.49 7.32
CA ARG A 54 12.11 -3.77 7.89
C ARG A 54 13.43 -4.25 7.27
N LEU A 55 13.67 -3.92 6.01
CA LEU A 55 14.94 -4.22 5.33
C LEU A 55 16.05 -3.23 5.68
N GLY A 56 15.77 -2.19 6.48
CA GLY A 56 16.71 -1.11 6.77
C GLY A 56 17.04 -0.28 5.53
N THR A 57 16.12 -0.20 4.57
CA THR A 57 16.33 0.53 3.33
C THR A 57 16.19 2.03 3.57
N GLU A 58 17.30 2.74 3.46
CA GLU A 58 17.30 4.19 3.52
C GLU A 58 16.46 4.79 2.36
N PRO A 59 15.61 5.80 2.60
CA PRO A 59 14.77 6.40 1.55
C PRO A 59 15.55 6.87 0.32
N ARG A 60 16.78 7.38 0.52
CA ARG A 60 17.69 7.82 -0.56
C ARG A 60 18.14 6.69 -1.50
N SER A 61 17.95 5.43 -1.09
CA SER A 61 18.30 4.24 -1.88
C SER A 61 17.15 3.77 -2.79
N VAL A 62 15.97 4.36 -2.66
CA VAL A 62 14.79 4.04 -3.47
C VAL A 62 14.72 5.00 -4.66
N ALA A 63 14.90 4.48 -5.87
CA ALA A 63 14.71 5.27 -7.08
C ALA A 63 13.23 5.32 -7.46
N PHE A 64 12.65 6.53 -7.47
CA PHE A 64 11.33 6.75 -8.05
C PHE A 64 11.46 6.80 -9.58
N LEU A 65 10.86 5.83 -10.27
CA LEU A 65 10.71 5.85 -11.72
C LEU A 65 9.38 6.55 -12.03
N ALA A 66 9.45 7.80 -12.49
CA ALA A 66 8.32 8.63 -12.88
C ALA A 66 7.81 8.31 -14.28
#